data_AF-A0A8T1GWD7-F1
#
_entry.id   AF-A0A8T1GWD7-F1
#
_cell.length_a   1.000
_cell.length_b   1.000
_cell.length_c   1.000
_cell.angle_alpha   90.00
_cell.angle_beta   90.00
_cell.angle_gamma   90.00
#
_symmetry.space_group_name_H-M   'P 1'
#
loop_
_entity.id
_entity.type
_entity.pdbx_description
1 polymer ?
#
loop_
_entity_poly.entity_id
_entity_poly.type
_entity_poly.pdbx_seq_one_letter_code
_entity_poly.pdbx_strand_id
1 'polypeptide(L)'
;MWRRSFSSRSRLLSLCAAAGGSLLAACSITRCSGADVRPSIQAHSYSDGHQRRAPRIIIGDPDAFARKMKKFTQDGADQLLVIADFDRTLTPYYKQRSGPKAPLEQESSSHGLLMTSSVLQPQVCAGEQELFARFYPVEMSPTLSAAEKLPFMEQWWNSAHALLVEYKLTKKQVDQAVALGSLSFRQGFHPLFKLLNNLQVPTLVFSAGLYD
;
A
#
# COMPACT_ATOMS: atom_id res chain seq x y z
N MET A 1 35.11 9.89 -1.23
CA MET A 1 36.08 10.49 -0.26
C MET A 1 35.93 12.01 -0.31
N TRP A 2 36.44 12.77 0.68
CA TRP A 2 36.19 14.22 0.92
C TRP A 2 34.79 14.49 1.52
N ARG A 3 34.59 14.31 2.83
CA ARG A 3 34.96 15.14 4.01
C ARG A 3 34.02 16.34 4.27
N ARG A 4 33.17 16.18 5.30
CA ARG A 4 32.43 17.25 5.98
C ARG A 4 33.39 18.20 6.70
N SER A 5 33.01 19.47 6.83
CA SER A 5 33.61 20.42 7.79
C SER A 5 32.58 20.78 8.87
N PHE A 6 32.94 20.58 10.14
CA PHE A 6 32.20 21.08 11.30
C PHE A 6 32.96 22.29 11.85
N SER A 7 32.26 23.40 12.10
CA SER A 7 32.82 24.55 12.80
C SER A 7 32.19 24.65 14.19
N SER A 8 32.97 24.36 15.22
CA SER A 8 32.63 24.64 16.62
C SER A 8 33.33 25.92 17.06
N ARG A 9 32.59 26.83 17.71
CA ARG A 9 33.19 27.98 18.42
C ARG A 9 32.56 28.12 19.79
N SER A 10 33.25 27.58 20.79
CA SER A 10 33.05 27.91 22.20
C SER A 10 33.48 29.36 22.49
N ARG A 11 32.79 30.03 23.43
CA ARG A 11 33.31 31.21 24.15
C ARG A 11 32.90 31.16 25.63
N LEU A 12 33.92 31.13 26.48
CA LEU A 12 33.94 31.59 27.88
C LEU A 12 34.27 33.10 27.87
N LEU A 13 34.06 33.94 28.90
CA LEU A 13 33.61 33.77 30.31
C LEU A 13 32.33 34.64 30.53
N SER A 14 31.85 35.13 31.69
CA SER A 14 32.42 35.37 33.02
C SER A 14 31.37 35.38 34.15
N LEU A 15 31.84 35.31 35.40
CA LEU A 15 31.07 35.26 36.64
C LEU A 15 30.44 36.61 37.04
N CYS A 16 29.34 36.53 37.79
CA CYS A 16 29.14 37.29 39.04
C CYS A 16 28.23 36.50 39.98
N ALA A 17 28.42 36.63 41.29
CA ALA A 17 27.76 35.81 42.32
C ALA A 17 26.93 36.65 43.30
N ALA A 18 25.85 36.08 43.85
CA ALA A 18 25.24 36.52 45.11
C ALA A 18 24.36 35.41 45.74
N ALA A 19 24.33 35.41 47.06
CA ALA A 19 23.84 34.35 47.95
C ALA A 19 22.32 34.12 48.02
N GLY A 20 21.95 32.91 48.48
CA GLY A 20 20.96 32.75 49.56
C GLY A 20 19.57 32.20 49.17
N GLY A 21 19.11 31.21 49.95
CA GLY A 21 17.69 30.82 50.02
C GLY A 21 17.42 29.33 49.75
N SER A 22 17.32 28.52 50.80
CA SER A 22 16.75 27.17 50.71
C SER A 22 15.22 27.25 50.62
N LEU A 23 14.65 26.69 49.54
CA LEU A 23 13.23 26.34 49.48
C LEU A 23 13.08 24.95 48.84
N LEU A 24 12.61 23.98 49.63
CA LEU A 24 12.25 22.64 49.16
C LEU A 24 10.91 22.73 48.43
N ALA A 25 10.94 22.76 47.09
CA ALA A 25 9.75 22.61 46.26
C ALA A 25 9.63 21.14 45.80
N ALA A 26 8.75 20.37 46.44
CA ALA A 26 8.43 19.02 46.02
C ALA A 26 7.59 19.04 44.74
N CYS A 27 8.19 18.70 43.59
CA CYS A 27 7.43 18.43 42.38
C CYS A 27 6.76 17.06 42.46
N SER A 28 5.46 17.06 42.75
CA SER A 28 4.61 15.87 42.73
C SER A 28 4.64 15.19 41.36
N ILE A 29 5.22 13.99 41.28
CA ILE A 29 5.12 13.14 40.10
C ILE A 29 3.71 12.53 40.07
N THR A 30 2.80 13.18 39.35
CA THR A 30 1.45 12.64 39.11
C THR A 30 1.57 11.36 38.30
N ARG A 31 1.39 10.21 38.96
CA ARG A 31 1.22 8.92 38.28
C ARG A 31 -0.02 8.99 37.39
N CYS A 32 0.17 9.04 36.07
CA CYS A 32 -0.89 8.71 35.14
C CYS A 32 -1.23 7.21 35.29
N SER A 33 -2.38 6.92 35.88
CA SER A 33 -2.89 5.56 36.02
C SER A 33 -2.96 4.87 34.66
N GLY A 34 -2.48 3.64 34.58
CA GLY A 34 -2.51 2.84 33.35
C GLY A 34 -3.96 2.56 32.94
N ALA A 35 -4.44 3.28 31.93
CA ALA A 35 -5.60 2.84 31.17
C ALA A 35 -5.19 1.62 30.33
N ASP A 36 -5.91 0.51 30.49
CA ASP A 36 -5.77 -0.69 29.65
C ASP A 36 -6.27 -0.36 28.24
N VAL A 37 -5.41 0.26 27.42
CA VAL A 37 -5.69 0.57 26.01
C VAL A 37 -5.65 -0.75 25.22
N ARG A 38 -6.72 -1.53 25.35
CA ARG A 38 -7.05 -2.58 24.39
C ARG A 38 -7.19 -1.92 23.03
N PRO A 39 -6.40 -2.32 22.01
CA PRO A 39 -6.63 -1.84 20.66
C PRO A 39 -7.97 -2.43 20.21
N SER A 40 -9.03 -1.62 20.20
CA SER A 40 -10.28 -2.03 19.59
C SER A 40 -10.04 -2.05 18.08
N ILE A 41 -9.87 -3.25 17.53
CA ILE A 41 -9.88 -3.46 16.08
C ILE A 41 -11.32 -3.23 15.63
N GLN A 42 -11.70 -1.95 15.47
CA GLN A 42 -12.90 -1.56 14.75
C GLN A 42 -12.69 -1.91 13.29
N ALA A 43 -12.94 -3.17 12.96
CA ALA A 43 -12.96 -3.63 11.59
C ALA A 43 -14.11 -2.89 10.88
N HIS A 44 -13.74 -1.91 10.06
CA HIS A 44 -14.73 -1.13 9.32
C HIS A 44 -15.40 -2.00 8.25
N SER A 45 -16.73 -1.94 8.20
CA SER A 45 -17.54 -2.63 7.19
C SER A 45 -17.16 -2.18 5.78
N TYR A 46 -16.66 -3.10 4.95
CA TYR A 46 -16.55 -2.85 3.51
C TYR A 46 -17.95 -2.84 2.88
N SER A 47 -18.25 -1.78 2.14
CA SER A 47 -19.49 -1.63 1.39
C SER A 47 -19.21 -1.82 -0.10
N ASP A 48 -19.97 -2.67 -0.78
CA ASP A 48 -19.94 -2.78 -2.26
C ASP A 48 -20.78 -1.69 -2.96
N GLY A 49 -21.29 -0.73 -2.16
CA GLY A 49 -22.25 0.31 -2.56
C GLY A 49 -23.68 0.01 -2.08
N HIS A 50 -24.06 -1.25 -1.88
CA HIS A 50 -25.46 -1.66 -1.68
C HIS A 50 -25.68 -2.68 -0.55
N GLN A 51 -24.65 -3.44 -0.16
CA GLN A 51 -24.64 -4.32 1.00
C GLN A 51 -23.41 -4.05 1.88
N ARG A 52 -23.65 -3.66 3.14
CA ARG A 52 -22.62 -3.69 4.18
C ARG A 52 -22.25 -5.14 4.46
N ARG A 53 -21.06 -5.57 4.04
CA ARG A 53 -20.52 -6.88 4.41
C ARG A 53 -19.70 -6.72 5.68
N ALA A 54 -20.00 -7.55 6.68
CA ALA A 54 -19.13 -7.65 7.85
C ALA A 54 -17.71 -8.00 7.39
N PRO A 55 -16.67 -7.29 7.86
CA PRO A 55 -15.30 -7.56 7.47
C PRO A 55 -14.90 -8.93 8.00
N ARG A 56 -14.68 -9.88 7.11
CA ARG A 56 -14.26 -11.24 7.46
C ARG A 56 -12.76 -11.26 7.70
N ILE A 57 -12.38 -11.03 8.96
CA ILE A 57 -11.03 -11.30 9.44
C ILE A 57 -10.96 -12.79 9.81
N ILE A 58 -10.03 -13.51 9.20
CA ILE A 58 -9.73 -14.91 9.53
C ILE A 58 -8.29 -14.94 10.04
N ILE A 59 -8.08 -15.44 11.26
CA ILE A 59 -6.77 -15.50 11.91
C ILE A 59 -6.41 -16.97 12.12
N GLY A 60 -5.41 -17.47 11.40
CA GLY A 60 -5.00 -18.88 11.47
C GLY A 60 -4.27 -19.24 12.78
N ASP A 61 -3.49 -18.31 13.33
CA ASP A 61 -2.82 -18.44 14.64
C ASP A 61 -3.08 -17.16 15.46
N PRO A 62 -4.07 -17.19 16.39
CA PRO A 62 -4.40 -16.05 17.25
C PRO A 62 -3.25 -15.61 18.15
N ASP A 63 -2.42 -16.54 18.64
CA ASP A 63 -1.35 -16.23 19.57
C ASP A 63 -0.15 -15.58 18.85
N ALA A 64 0.20 -16.05 17.65
CA ALA A 64 1.19 -15.38 16.80
C ALA A 64 0.72 -14.00 16.36
N PHE A 65 -0.58 -13.84 16.06
CA PHE A 65 -1.17 -12.53 15.78
C PHE A 65 -1.03 -11.60 17.00
N ALA A 66 -1.43 -12.04 18.19
CA ALA A 66 -1.31 -11.24 19.42
C ALA A 66 0.15 -10.86 19.74
N ARG A 67 1.10 -11.79 19.56
CA ARG A 67 2.55 -11.51 19.72
C ARG A 67 3.05 -10.45 18.74
N LYS A 68 2.67 -10.54 17.45
CA LYS A 68 3.06 -9.55 16.42
C LYS A 68 2.45 -8.17 16.70
N MET A 69 1.17 -8.11 17.04
CA MET A 69 0.49 -6.85 17.40
C MET A 69 1.14 -6.18 18.61
N LYS A 70 1.41 -6.96 19.68
CA LYS A 70 2.13 -6.45 20.85
C LYS A 70 3.50 -5.88 20.48
N LYS A 71 4.27 -6.57 19.63
CA LYS A 71 5.57 -6.09 19.15
C LYS A 71 5.45 -4.76 18.40
N PHE A 72 4.52 -4.61 17.46
CA PHE A 72 4.31 -3.33 16.77
C PHE A 72 3.94 -2.18 17.71
N THR A 73 3.13 -2.44 18.74
CA THR A 73 2.79 -1.41 19.75
C THR A 73 3.96 -1.06 20.67
N GLN A 74 4.86 -2.01 20.96
CA GLN A 74 6.02 -1.78 21.82
C GLN A 74 7.19 -1.10 21.10
N ASP A 75 7.45 -1.48 19.84
CA ASP A 75 8.61 -1.00 19.09
C ASP A 75 8.39 0.39 18.45
N GLY A 76 7.15 0.74 18.12
CA GLY A 76 6.82 2.04 17.52
C GLY A 76 6.95 2.10 15.99
N ALA A 77 6.73 3.30 15.45
CA ALA A 77 6.69 3.54 14.00
C ALA A 77 8.08 3.68 13.37
N ASP A 78 9.09 4.07 14.15
CA ASP A 78 10.49 4.17 13.73
C ASP A 78 11.15 2.80 13.46
N GLN A 79 10.56 1.72 14.00
CA GLN A 79 10.96 0.34 13.74
C GLN A 79 10.05 -0.37 12.70
N LEU A 80 9.12 0.37 12.07
CA LEU A 80 8.16 -0.19 11.11
C LEU A 80 8.65 -0.02 9.67
N LEU A 81 8.49 -1.07 8.87
CA LEU A 81 8.58 -1.05 7.41
C LEU A 81 7.27 -1.59 6.85
N VAL A 82 6.67 -0.87 5.91
CA VAL A 82 5.50 -1.35 5.15
C VAL A 82 5.96 -1.81 3.78
N ILE A 83 5.62 -3.06 3.42
CA ILE A 83 5.73 -3.58 2.06
C ILE A 83 4.32 -3.99 1.64
N ALA A 84 3.85 -3.48 0.51
CA ALA A 84 2.52 -3.77 -0.02
C ALA A 84 2.58 -4.03 -1.53
N ASP A 85 1.79 -4.97 -2.01
CA ASP A 85 1.44 -5.07 -3.43
C ASP A 85 0.46 -3.92 -3.83
N PHE A 86 0.29 -3.66 -5.12
CA PHE A 86 -0.60 -2.61 -5.63
C PHE A 86 -1.95 -3.18 -6.10
N ASP A 87 -1.93 -4.06 -7.10
CA ASP A 87 -3.12 -4.47 -7.84
C ASP A 87 -3.97 -5.44 -7.02
N ARG A 88 -5.23 -5.08 -6.76
CA ARG A 88 -6.15 -5.78 -5.86
C ARG A 88 -5.70 -5.78 -4.39
N THR A 89 -4.58 -5.15 -4.04
CA THR A 89 -4.13 -4.94 -2.66
C THR A 89 -4.41 -3.52 -2.18
N LEU A 90 -3.89 -2.50 -2.87
CA LEU A 90 -4.22 -1.09 -2.62
C LEU A 90 -5.46 -0.65 -3.40
N THR A 91 -5.65 -1.21 -4.60
CA THR A 91 -6.92 -1.15 -5.34
C THR A 91 -7.88 -2.25 -4.85
N PRO A 92 -9.21 -2.10 -4.98
CA PRO A 92 -10.16 -3.13 -4.58
C PRO A 92 -10.12 -4.30 -5.57
N TYR A 93 -10.71 -5.45 -5.19
CA TYR A 93 -10.85 -6.57 -6.12
C TYR A 93 -11.96 -6.31 -7.17
N TYR A 94 -13.05 -5.68 -6.74
CA TYR A 94 -14.20 -5.32 -7.57
C TYR A 94 -14.38 -3.81 -7.62
N LYS A 95 -14.91 -3.31 -8.74
CA LYS A 95 -15.37 -1.93 -8.88
C LYS A 95 -16.54 -1.66 -7.95
N GLN A 96 -16.74 -0.38 -7.59
CA GLN A 96 -17.97 0.03 -6.91
C GLN A 96 -19.18 -0.25 -7.81
N ARG A 97 -20.19 -0.96 -7.29
CA ARG A 97 -21.35 -1.37 -8.10
C ARG A 97 -22.22 -0.16 -8.42
N SER A 98 -22.53 0.01 -9.70
CA SER A 98 -23.44 1.06 -10.21
C SER A 98 -24.87 0.93 -9.67
N GLY A 99 -25.29 -0.26 -9.21
CA GLY A 99 -26.58 -0.46 -8.55
C GLY A 99 -26.71 -1.82 -7.84
N PRO A 100 -27.76 -2.03 -7.01
CA PRO A 100 -27.94 -3.26 -6.23
C PRO A 100 -28.08 -4.53 -7.08
N LYS A 101 -28.49 -4.37 -8.35
CA LYS A 101 -28.70 -5.45 -9.33
C LYS A 101 -27.62 -5.51 -10.41
N ALA A 102 -26.67 -4.57 -10.44
CA ALA A 102 -25.55 -4.61 -11.38
C ALA A 102 -24.65 -5.83 -11.08
N PRO A 103 -24.07 -6.50 -12.09
CA PRO A 103 -23.11 -7.57 -11.86
C PRO A 103 -21.89 -7.05 -11.07
N LEU A 104 -21.14 -7.97 -10.47
CA LEU A 104 -19.84 -7.64 -9.90
C LEU A 104 -18.82 -7.56 -11.03
N GLU A 105 -18.33 -6.35 -11.30
CA GLU A 105 -17.23 -6.11 -12.25
C GLU A 105 -15.90 -6.12 -11.50
N GLN A 106 -14.94 -6.88 -12.02
CA GLN A 106 -13.58 -6.94 -11.48
C GLN A 106 -12.88 -5.60 -11.73
N GLU A 107 -12.12 -5.10 -10.74
CA GLU A 107 -11.34 -3.87 -10.93
C GLU A 107 -10.17 -4.13 -11.88
N SER A 108 -9.81 -3.11 -12.67
CA SER A 108 -8.66 -3.17 -13.57
C SER A 108 -7.35 -3.30 -12.78
N SER A 109 -6.44 -4.14 -13.26
CA SER A 109 -5.02 -4.04 -12.86
C SER A 109 -4.36 -2.82 -13.52
N SER A 110 -3.14 -2.49 -13.12
CA SER A 110 -2.29 -1.50 -13.80
C SER A 110 -2.09 -1.82 -15.29
N HIS A 111 -1.80 -3.08 -15.66
CA HIS A 111 -1.81 -3.56 -17.05
C HIS A 111 -3.17 -3.33 -17.71
N GLY A 112 -4.27 -3.79 -17.10
CA GLY A 112 -5.61 -3.70 -17.67
C GLY A 112 -6.05 -2.26 -17.93
N LEU A 113 -5.80 -1.34 -16.98
CA LEU A 113 -6.10 0.09 -17.15
C LEU A 113 -5.39 0.67 -18.37
N LEU A 114 -4.12 0.32 -18.59
CA LEU A 114 -3.34 0.85 -19.69
C LEU A 114 -3.72 0.18 -21.02
N MET A 115 -3.69 -1.15 -21.06
CA MET A 115 -3.81 -1.94 -22.30
C MET A 115 -5.23 -1.96 -22.86
N THR A 116 -6.27 -1.78 -22.03
CA THR A 116 -7.65 -1.57 -22.51
C THR A 116 -8.04 -0.09 -22.62
N SER A 117 -7.10 0.84 -22.51
CA SER A 117 -7.37 2.29 -22.65
C SER A 117 -7.67 2.67 -24.10
N SER A 118 -8.63 3.57 -24.30
CA SER A 118 -8.91 4.20 -25.61
C SER A 118 -7.79 5.13 -26.11
N VAL A 119 -6.75 5.35 -25.30
CA VAL A 119 -5.53 6.09 -25.65
C VAL A 119 -4.56 5.25 -26.50
N LEU A 120 -4.65 3.92 -26.40
CA LEU A 120 -3.84 2.99 -27.17
C LEU A 120 -4.56 2.53 -28.44
N GLN A 121 -3.80 1.94 -29.35
CA GLN A 121 -4.34 1.39 -30.59
C GLN A 121 -5.28 0.22 -30.26
N PRO A 122 -6.46 0.09 -30.91
CA PRO A 122 -7.44 -0.97 -30.58
C PRO A 122 -6.88 -2.39 -30.58
N GLN A 123 -5.83 -2.63 -31.38
CA GLN A 123 -5.10 -3.88 -31.46
C GLN A 123 -4.40 -4.26 -30.13
N VAL A 124 -3.93 -3.29 -29.34
CA VAL A 124 -3.35 -3.56 -28.00
C VAL A 124 -4.43 -4.12 -27.06
N CYS A 125 -5.63 -3.52 -27.10
CA CYS A 125 -6.77 -3.96 -26.30
C CYS A 125 -7.26 -5.35 -26.72
N ALA A 126 -7.32 -5.62 -28.03
CA ALA A 126 -7.67 -6.94 -28.56
C ALA A 126 -6.63 -8.02 -28.17
N GLY A 127 -5.34 -7.69 -28.29
CA GLY A 127 -4.25 -8.59 -27.88
C GLY A 127 -4.25 -8.88 -26.38
N GLU A 128 -4.47 -7.87 -25.54
CA GLU A 128 -4.61 -8.08 -24.09
C GLU A 128 -5.81 -8.96 -23.74
N GLN A 129 -6.95 -8.78 -24.42
CA GLN A 129 -8.13 -9.63 -24.21
C GLN A 129 -7.86 -11.10 -24.59
N GLU A 130 -7.12 -11.35 -25.69
CA GLU A 130 -6.70 -12.69 -26.08
C GLU A 130 -5.73 -13.32 -25.07
N LEU A 131 -4.71 -12.57 -24.65
CA LEU A 131 -3.74 -13.01 -23.65
C LEU A 131 -4.42 -13.32 -22.30
N PHE A 132 -5.27 -12.41 -21.81
CA PHE A 132 -6.03 -12.61 -20.58
C PHE A 132 -6.92 -13.85 -20.65
N ALA A 133 -7.69 -14.01 -21.74
CA ALA A 133 -8.55 -15.18 -21.94
C ALA A 133 -7.78 -16.51 -21.95
N ARG A 134 -6.53 -16.51 -22.45
CA ARG A 134 -5.65 -17.67 -22.51
C ARG A 134 -4.98 -18.00 -21.18
N PHE A 135 -4.44 -17.00 -20.48
CA PHE A 135 -3.51 -17.21 -19.36
C PHE A 135 -4.14 -17.02 -17.98
N TYR A 136 -5.17 -16.18 -17.82
CA TYR A 136 -5.86 -16.01 -16.53
C TYR A 136 -6.48 -17.30 -15.97
N PRO A 137 -7.06 -18.22 -16.78
CA PRO A 137 -7.50 -19.53 -16.28
C PRO A 137 -6.36 -20.40 -15.72
N VAL A 138 -5.13 -20.23 -16.23
CA VAL A 138 -3.94 -20.95 -15.75
C VAL A 138 -3.46 -20.34 -14.43
N GLU A 139 -3.39 -19.00 -14.34
CA GLU A 139 -3.08 -18.27 -13.10
C GLU A 139 -4.02 -18.70 -11.96
N MET A 140 -5.33 -18.69 -12.23
CA MET A 140 -6.39 -18.99 -11.27
C MET A 140 -6.61 -20.49 -11.02
N SER A 141 -5.89 -21.38 -11.72
CA SER A 141 -6.09 -22.83 -11.58
C SER A 141 -5.80 -23.32 -10.14
N PRO A 142 -6.72 -24.03 -9.47
CA PRO A 142 -6.49 -24.59 -8.14
C PRO A 142 -5.72 -25.92 -8.19
N THR A 143 -5.50 -26.51 -9.37
CA THR A 143 -4.86 -27.82 -9.53
C THR A 143 -3.39 -27.75 -9.89
N LEU A 144 -2.95 -26.67 -10.56
CA LEU A 144 -1.55 -26.48 -10.94
C LEU A 144 -0.75 -25.86 -9.79
N SER A 145 0.44 -26.39 -9.54
CA SER A 145 1.43 -25.81 -8.63
C SER A 145 2.00 -24.50 -9.17
N ALA A 146 2.64 -23.71 -8.31
CA ALA A 146 3.32 -22.49 -8.72
C ALA A 146 4.43 -22.75 -9.76
N ALA A 147 5.14 -23.88 -9.66
CA ALA A 147 6.20 -24.25 -10.61
C ALA A 147 5.64 -24.60 -12.00
N GLU A 148 4.48 -25.26 -12.06
CA GLU A 148 3.80 -25.58 -13.33
C GLU A 148 3.21 -24.32 -13.99
N LYS A 149 2.75 -23.34 -13.20
CA LYS A 149 2.24 -22.06 -13.70
C LYS A 149 3.32 -21.11 -14.19
N LEU A 150 4.50 -21.11 -13.56
CA LEU A 150 5.58 -20.16 -13.81
C LEU A 150 5.88 -19.91 -15.31
N PRO A 151 6.14 -20.93 -16.17
CA PRO A 151 6.43 -20.70 -17.58
C PRO A 151 5.27 -20.05 -18.36
N PHE A 152 4.02 -20.25 -17.94
CA PHE A 152 2.86 -19.59 -18.54
C PHE A 152 2.77 -18.12 -18.12
N MET A 153 3.13 -17.80 -16.87
CA MET A 153 3.17 -16.41 -16.39
C MET A 153 4.31 -15.64 -17.06
N GLU A 154 5.49 -16.24 -17.18
CA GLU A 154 6.60 -15.69 -17.96
C GLU A 154 6.20 -15.45 -19.43
N GLN A 155 5.54 -16.42 -20.07
CA GLN A 155 5.05 -16.25 -21.44
C GLN A 155 4.02 -15.11 -21.55
N TRP A 156 3.08 -15.01 -20.61
CA TRP A 156 2.05 -13.96 -20.62
C TRP A 156 2.65 -12.57 -20.47
N TRP A 157 3.48 -12.34 -19.44
CA TRP A 157 4.12 -11.03 -19.22
C TRP A 157 5.01 -10.62 -20.39
N ASN A 158 5.81 -11.56 -20.93
CA ASN A 158 6.63 -11.29 -22.12
C ASN A 158 5.77 -10.91 -23.34
N SER A 159 4.62 -11.57 -23.54
CA SER A 159 3.71 -11.29 -24.66
C SER A 159 3.00 -9.94 -24.50
N ALA A 160 2.51 -9.62 -23.30
CA ALA A 160 1.86 -8.34 -23.00
C ALA A 160 2.84 -7.17 -23.15
N HIS A 161 4.08 -7.32 -22.66
CA HIS A 161 5.11 -6.30 -22.84
C HIS A 161 5.57 -6.17 -24.30
N ALA A 162 5.61 -7.26 -25.06
CA ALA A 162 5.92 -7.21 -26.50
C ALA A 162 4.88 -6.37 -27.27
N LEU A 163 3.58 -6.50 -26.97
CA LEU A 163 2.53 -5.65 -27.56
C LEU A 163 2.76 -4.16 -27.27
N LEU A 164 3.11 -3.81 -26.03
CA LEU A 164 3.40 -2.41 -25.65
C LEU A 164 4.61 -1.83 -26.40
N VAL A 165 5.63 -2.65 -26.67
CA VAL A 165 6.82 -2.28 -27.45
C VAL A 165 6.48 -2.15 -28.94
N GLU A 166 5.78 -3.13 -29.52
CA GLU A 166 5.39 -3.16 -30.93
C GLU A 166 4.54 -1.93 -31.31
N TYR A 167 3.54 -1.61 -30.49
CA TYR A 167 2.65 -0.47 -30.68
C TYR A 167 3.22 0.86 -30.14
N LYS A 168 4.49 0.88 -29.71
CA LYS A 168 5.29 2.06 -29.35
C LYS A 168 4.65 2.92 -28.26
N LEU A 169 4.32 2.29 -27.13
CA LEU A 169 3.83 2.99 -25.94
C LEU A 169 4.74 4.18 -25.57
N THR A 170 4.13 5.35 -25.36
CA THR A 170 4.83 6.55 -24.88
C THR A 170 4.41 6.93 -23.47
N LYS A 171 5.30 7.58 -22.70
CA LYS A 171 4.97 8.05 -21.34
C LYS A 171 3.74 8.97 -21.31
N LYS A 172 3.60 9.85 -22.31
CA LYS A 172 2.40 10.69 -22.48
C LYS A 172 1.11 9.86 -22.61
N GLN A 173 1.14 8.72 -23.28
CA GLN A 173 -0.03 7.83 -23.35
C GLN A 173 -0.32 7.14 -22.03
N VAL A 174 0.71 6.83 -21.21
CA VAL A 174 0.51 6.36 -19.83
C VAL A 174 -0.18 7.44 -19.00
N ASP A 175 0.32 8.68 -19.02
CA ASP A 175 -0.29 9.82 -18.31
C ASP A 175 -1.76 10.02 -18.72
N GLN A 176 -2.04 9.97 -20.03
CA GLN A 176 -3.39 10.10 -20.58
C GLN A 176 -4.30 8.91 -20.20
N ALA A 177 -3.79 7.68 -20.22
CA ALA A 177 -4.55 6.49 -19.85
C ALA A 177 -4.90 6.49 -18.34
N VAL A 178 -3.98 6.93 -17.48
CA VAL A 178 -4.23 7.11 -16.04
C VAL A 178 -5.23 8.24 -15.80
N ALA A 179 -5.11 9.37 -16.50
CA ALA A 179 -6.02 10.51 -16.35
C ALA A 179 -7.47 10.24 -16.84
N LEU A 180 -7.64 9.34 -17.82
CA LEU A 180 -8.95 8.92 -18.33
C LEU A 180 -9.48 7.64 -17.66
N GLY A 181 -8.63 6.89 -16.97
CA GLY A 181 -8.98 5.65 -16.29
C GLY A 181 -9.80 5.87 -15.03
N SER A 182 -10.53 4.82 -14.61
CA SER A 182 -11.42 4.86 -13.44
C SER A 182 -10.95 3.98 -12.27
N LEU A 183 -9.65 3.67 -12.21
CA LEU A 183 -9.07 2.82 -11.17
C LEU A 183 -9.26 3.45 -9.78
N SER A 184 -9.85 2.68 -8.88
CA SER A 184 -10.19 3.12 -7.53
C SER A 184 -9.22 2.58 -6.48
N PHE A 185 -9.11 3.30 -5.36
CA PHE A 185 -8.37 2.83 -4.18
C PHE A 185 -9.33 2.27 -3.11
N ARG A 186 -8.85 1.32 -2.31
CA ARG A 186 -9.61 0.81 -1.17
C ARG A 186 -9.92 1.92 -0.16
N GLN A 187 -11.09 1.79 0.48
CA GLN A 187 -11.46 2.64 1.61
C GLN A 187 -10.35 2.61 2.68
N GLY A 188 -9.89 3.79 3.10
CA GLY A 188 -8.79 3.93 4.06
C GLY A 188 -7.40 4.12 3.44
N PHE A 189 -7.21 3.93 2.12
CA PHE A 189 -5.92 4.14 1.44
C PHE A 189 -5.31 5.52 1.73
N HIS A 190 -6.02 6.60 1.38
CA HIS A 190 -5.56 7.98 1.55
C HIS A 190 -5.17 8.33 3.00
N PRO A 191 -6.00 8.09 4.04
CA PRO A 191 -5.61 8.38 5.42
C PRO A 191 -4.48 7.47 5.92
N LEU A 192 -4.40 6.21 5.48
CA LEU A 192 -3.29 5.31 5.82
C LEU A 192 -1.95 5.83 5.27
N PHE A 193 -1.88 6.12 3.97
CA PHE A 193 -0.65 6.60 3.34
C PHE A 193 -0.24 7.99 3.87
N LYS A 194 -1.20 8.86 4.18
CA LYS A 194 -0.93 10.12 4.88
C LYS A 194 -0.36 9.89 6.29
N LEU A 195 -0.87 8.92 7.04
CA LEU A 195 -0.34 8.56 8.36
C LEU A 195 1.09 8.00 8.27
N LEU A 196 1.34 7.06 7.36
CA LEU A 196 2.67 6.48 7.12
C LEU A 196 3.70 7.57 6.76
N ASN A 197 3.34 8.47 5.83
CA ASN A 197 4.17 9.62 5.47
C ASN A 197 4.43 10.56 6.67
N ASN A 198 3.39 10.91 7.44
CA ASN A 198 3.53 11.80 8.59
C ASN A 198 4.43 11.21 9.70
N LEU A 199 4.41 9.88 9.85
CA LEU A 199 5.27 9.15 10.79
C LEU A 199 6.65 8.77 10.19
N GLN A 200 6.93 9.17 8.94
CA GLN A 200 8.15 8.85 8.19
C GLN A 200 8.42 7.34 8.07
N VAL A 201 7.36 6.52 8.05
CA VAL A 201 7.45 5.06 7.92
C VAL A 201 7.85 4.69 6.49
N PRO A 202 9.01 4.02 6.28
CA PRO A 202 9.39 3.50 4.96
C PRO A 202 8.27 2.62 4.39
N THR A 203 7.84 2.92 3.17
CA THR A 203 6.76 2.23 2.48
C THR A 203 7.21 1.85 1.08
N LEU A 204 7.30 0.55 0.81
CA LEU A 204 7.62 -0.02 -0.50
C LEU A 204 6.34 -0.58 -1.13
N VAL A 205 5.98 -0.07 -2.31
CA VAL A 205 5.00 -0.73 -3.17
C VAL A 205 5.75 -1.69 -4.08
N PHE A 206 5.58 -2.99 -3.87
CA PHE A 206 6.23 -4.05 -4.67
C PHE A 206 5.17 -4.80 -5.47
N SER A 207 4.95 -4.34 -6.71
CA SER A 207 3.92 -4.82 -7.62
C SER A 207 4.52 -5.64 -8.77
N ALA A 208 3.79 -6.64 -9.26
CA ALA A 208 4.09 -7.35 -10.52
C ALA A 208 3.42 -6.71 -11.75
N GLY A 209 2.69 -5.60 -11.55
CA GLY A 209 2.04 -4.81 -12.58
C GLY A 209 2.99 -3.85 -13.33
N LEU A 210 2.43 -2.77 -13.89
CA LEU A 210 3.19 -1.75 -14.61
C LEU A 210 3.69 -0.60 -13.71
N TYR A 211 4.87 -0.07 -14.05
CA TYR A 211 5.52 1.10 -13.47
C TYR A 211 6.22 1.92 -14.59
N ASP A 212 6.49 3.21 -14.38
CA ASP A 212 6.83 4.23 -15.40
C ASP A 212 8.28 4.78 -15.40
#